data_AF-A0A3M1ASP9-F1
#
_entry.id   AF-A0A3M1ASP9-F1
#
_cell.length_a   1.000
_cell.length_b   1.000
_cell.length_c   1.000
_cell.angle_alpha   90.00
_cell.angle_beta   90.00
_cell.angle_gamma   90.00
#
_symmetry.space_group_name_H-M   'P 1'
#
loop_
_entity.id
_entity.type
_entity.pdbx_description
1 polymer ?
#
loop_
_entity_poly.entity_id
_entity_poly.type
_entity_poly.pdbx_seq_one_letter_code
_entity_poly.pdbx_strand_id
1 'polypeptide(L)'
;MSTTYVHLPVNYRTEAKKWNFPLGVEGFRFADLNRVRRLAALDEVFLETLEKADPGFGARFKAWREKRGEGYSDAENSAILIEAAPHVADFIARLFHIEEAYEAVRRKYREENVIYRWKRKFLDREILKTPPAPEELAAMDVEEVEFDYREIVEDLFPGDELAEDPERELAEVTMRVLERLEEAQGAADTTRAAFEARRLAVIKGWTRLLAFHPALAGRRKIFHMFHRPAPHDFENLVERRFPDPAHPELFVGPEHRRRFRDGFKLTDPRWTPRETTREAHYCILCHERDKDSCNKGLRDREGKVRKNPLGITLNGCPLDEKISEAHTLKRQGE
;
A
#
# COMPACT_ATOMS: atom_id res chain seq x y z
N MET A 1 -35.26 -54.17 -14.43
CA MET A 1 -34.50 -53.07 -15.05
C MET A 1 -34.25 -52.03 -13.97
N SER A 2 -33.04 -52.01 -13.42
CA SER A 2 -32.65 -51.12 -12.33
C SER A 2 -32.28 -49.76 -12.92
N THR A 3 -33.12 -48.75 -12.70
CA THR A 3 -32.86 -47.38 -13.12
C THR A 3 -31.76 -46.80 -12.24
N THR A 4 -30.53 -46.83 -12.73
CA THR A 4 -29.37 -46.24 -12.06
C THR A 4 -29.48 -44.73 -12.18
N TYR A 5 -30.00 -44.09 -11.14
CA TYR A 5 -29.95 -42.63 -11.03
C TYR A 5 -28.48 -42.21 -10.96
N VAL A 6 -28.01 -41.55 -12.02
CA VAL A 6 -26.73 -40.82 -12.07
C VAL A 6 -26.88 -39.54 -11.25
N HIS A 7 -27.14 -39.69 -9.95
CA HIS A 7 -27.19 -38.58 -9.01
C HIS A 7 -25.87 -38.51 -8.26
N LEU A 8 -25.04 -37.57 -8.72
CA LEU A 8 -24.04 -36.82 -7.97
C LEU A 8 -23.20 -37.68 -6.99
N PRO A 9 -21.92 -37.99 -7.33
CA PRO A 9 -21.05 -38.88 -6.53
C PRO A 9 -20.71 -38.34 -5.13
N VAL A 10 -21.28 -37.20 -4.73
CA VAL A 10 -20.97 -36.46 -3.52
C VAL A 10 -22.26 -36.22 -2.74
N ASN A 11 -22.33 -36.73 -1.52
CA ASN A 11 -23.40 -36.36 -0.59
C ASN A 11 -23.10 -34.95 -0.05
N TYR A 12 -23.64 -33.93 -0.72
CA TYR A 12 -23.48 -32.52 -0.37
C TYR A 12 -23.81 -32.20 1.10
N ARG A 13 -24.71 -32.98 1.73
CA ARG A 13 -25.01 -32.81 3.16
C ARG A 13 -23.86 -33.26 4.06
N THR A 14 -23.13 -34.30 3.65
CA THR A 14 -21.94 -34.78 4.37
C THR A 14 -20.78 -33.79 4.22
N GLU A 15 -20.59 -33.22 3.04
CA GLU A 15 -19.60 -32.15 2.84
C GLU A 15 -19.97 -30.86 3.59
N ALA A 16 -21.23 -30.42 3.51
CA ALA A 16 -21.69 -29.24 4.27
C ALA A 16 -21.50 -29.39 5.79
N LYS A 17 -21.62 -30.62 6.33
CA LYS A 17 -21.33 -30.90 7.75
C LYS A 17 -19.84 -30.75 8.09
N LYS A 18 -18.91 -31.01 7.16
CA LYS A 18 -17.47 -30.79 7.39
C LYS A 18 -17.15 -29.32 7.66
N TRP A 19 -17.88 -28.41 7.01
CA TRP A 19 -17.68 -26.97 7.18
C TRP A 19 -18.31 -26.40 8.45
N ASN A 20 -19.10 -27.16 9.21
CA ASN A 20 -19.76 -26.67 10.42
C ASN A 20 -18.89 -26.80 11.70
N PHE A 21 -17.67 -26.30 11.66
CA PHE A 21 -16.72 -26.34 12.78
C PHE A 21 -17.05 -25.27 13.85
N PRO A 22 -16.60 -25.45 15.12
CA PRO A 22 -16.72 -24.42 16.15
C PRO A 22 -15.85 -23.21 15.82
N LEU A 23 -16.43 -22.01 15.96
CA LEU A 23 -15.71 -20.74 15.77
C LEU A 23 -14.94 -20.38 17.05
N GLY A 24 -14.03 -19.40 16.99
CA GLY A 24 -13.25 -18.94 18.15
C GLY A 24 -14.00 -18.05 19.13
N VAL A 25 -15.30 -17.87 18.89
CA VAL A 25 -16.26 -17.29 19.85
C VAL A 25 -17.10 -18.43 20.41
N GLU A 26 -17.11 -18.56 21.73
CA GLU A 26 -17.79 -19.64 22.44
C GLU A 26 -19.28 -19.70 22.09
N GLY A 27 -19.77 -20.92 21.87
CA GLY A 27 -21.18 -21.14 21.54
C GLY A 27 -21.57 -20.83 20.09
N PHE A 28 -20.62 -20.47 19.20
CA PHE A 28 -20.87 -20.27 17.77
C PHE A 28 -20.22 -21.34 16.88
N ARG A 29 -20.88 -21.66 15.78
CA ARG A 29 -20.35 -22.54 14.72
C ARG A 29 -20.49 -21.89 13.35
N PHE A 30 -19.72 -22.35 12.37
CA PHE A 30 -19.75 -21.78 11.02
C PHE A 30 -21.17 -21.70 10.39
N ALA A 31 -22.04 -22.69 10.63
CA ALA A 31 -23.42 -22.63 10.12
C ALA A 31 -24.27 -21.50 10.73
N ASP A 32 -23.89 -20.97 11.89
CA ASP A 32 -24.55 -19.82 12.51
C ASP A 32 -24.36 -18.53 11.71
N LEU A 33 -23.28 -18.41 10.93
CA LEU A 33 -23.02 -17.25 10.07
C LEU A 33 -24.06 -17.07 8.96
N ASN A 34 -24.86 -18.11 8.68
CA ASN A 34 -25.95 -18.08 7.71
C ASN A 34 -27.33 -17.87 8.36
N ARG A 35 -27.38 -17.54 9.66
CA ARG A 35 -28.62 -17.37 10.42
C ARG A 35 -28.68 -15.97 11.01
N VAL A 36 -29.62 -15.16 10.53
CA VAL A 36 -29.79 -13.74 10.94
C VAL A 36 -29.79 -13.55 12.47
N ARG A 37 -30.58 -14.35 13.21
CA ARG A 37 -30.63 -14.25 14.68
C ARG A 37 -29.30 -14.56 15.37
N ARG A 38 -28.48 -15.43 14.76
CA ARG A 38 -27.18 -15.79 15.30
C ARG A 38 -26.12 -14.76 14.92
N LEU A 39 -26.22 -14.14 13.74
CA LEU A 39 -25.42 -12.97 13.41
C LEU A 39 -25.70 -11.80 14.37
N ALA A 40 -26.96 -11.55 14.74
CA ALA A 40 -27.30 -10.53 15.73
C ALA A 40 -26.68 -10.85 17.11
N ALA A 41 -26.76 -12.09 17.58
CA ALA A 41 -26.11 -12.51 18.82
C ALA A 41 -24.57 -12.40 18.73
N LEU A 42 -23.97 -12.66 17.57
CA LEU A 42 -22.53 -12.50 17.36
C LEU A 42 -22.11 -11.03 17.38
N ASP A 43 -22.94 -10.14 16.81
CA ASP A 43 -22.76 -8.69 16.84
C ASP A 43 -22.82 -8.14 18.28
N GLU A 44 -23.72 -8.66 19.12
CA GLU A 44 -23.77 -8.34 20.56
C GLU A 44 -22.45 -8.72 21.26
N VAL A 45 -21.93 -9.93 20.99
CA VAL A 45 -20.63 -10.36 21.54
C VAL A 45 -19.47 -9.49 21.06
N PHE A 46 -19.49 -9.05 19.80
CA PHE A 46 -18.52 -8.10 19.29
C PHE A 46 -18.58 -6.76 20.04
N LEU A 47 -19.78 -6.19 20.20
CA LEU A 47 -19.98 -4.92 20.92
C LEU A 47 -19.54 -5.02 22.38
N GLU A 48 -19.82 -6.12 23.08
CA GLU A 48 -19.33 -6.37 24.43
C GLU A 48 -17.80 -6.50 24.50
N THR A 49 -17.21 -7.12 23.48
CA THR A 49 -15.74 -7.25 23.39
C THR A 49 -15.09 -5.89 23.16
N LEU A 50 -15.69 -5.06 22.29
CA LEU A 50 -15.24 -3.70 22.02
C LEU A 50 -15.30 -2.83 23.27
N GLU A 51 -16.43 -2.82 23.98
CA GLU A 51 -16.60 -2.05 25.22
C GLU A 51 -15.61 -2.48 26.32
N LYS A 52 -15.27 -3.76 26.40
CA LYS A 52 -14.23 -4.25 27.34
C LYS A 52 -12.82 -3.81 26.96
N ALA A 53 -12.52 -3.72 25.67
CA ALA A 53 -11.20 -3.32 25.17
C ALA A 53 -10.99 -1.81 25.23
N ASP A 54 -12.00 -1.03 24.83
CA ASP A 54 -12.02 0.43 24.90
C ASP A 54 -13.45 0.90 25.23
N PRO A 55 -13.76 1.16 26.52
CA PRO A 55 -15.09 1.64 26.92
C PRO A 55 -15.46 3.00 26.31
N GLY A 56 -14.47 3.87 26.10
CA GLY A 56 -14.70 5.21 25.54
C GLY A 56 -15.12 5.13 24.08
N PHE A 57 -14.40 4.34 23.30
CA PHE A 57 -14.73 4.12 21.90
C PHE A 57 -15.96 3.22 21.72
N GLY A 58 -16.14 2.17 22.53
CA GLY A 58 -17.31 1.29 22.49
C GLY A 58 -18.63 2.04 22.64
N ALA A 59 -18.73 2.93 23.65
CA ALA A 59 -19.90 3.78 23.84
C ALA A 59 -20.13 4.73 22.64
N ARG A 60 -19.06 5.35 22.12
CA ARG A 60 -19.12 6.24 20.94
C ARG A 60 -19.57 5.50 19.68
N PHE A 61 -19.02 4.32 19.43
CA PHE A 61 -19.35 3.47 18.28
C PHE A 61 -20.81 2.98 18.35
N LYS A 62 -21.28 2.60 19.53
CA LYS A 62 -22.69 2.22 19.74
C LYS A 62 -23.64 3.37 19.43
N ALA A 63 -23.39 4.57 19.99
CA ALA A 63 -24.20 5.75 19.72
C ALA A 63 -24.21 6.13 18.23
N TRP A 64 -23.06 5.99 17.56
CA TRP A 64 -22.94 6.20 16.12
C TRP A 64 -23.77 5.18 15.31
N ARG A 65 -23.75 3.89 15.67
CA ARG A 65 -24.56 2.83 15.03
C ARG A 65 -26.06 3.05 15.19
N GLU A 66 -26.52 3.48 16.36
CA GLU A 66 -27.94 3.77 16.63
C GLU A 66 -28.47 4.88 15.70
N LYS A 67 -27.63 5.89 15.44
CA LYS A 67 -27.95 6.98 14.51
C LYS A 67 -27.61 6.65 13.05
N ARG A 68 -26.97 5.51 12.78
CA ARG A 68 -26.49 5.13 11.45
C ARG A 68 -25.60 6.20 10.80
N GLY A 69 -24.81 6.91 11.61
CA GLY A 69 -23.98 8.04 11.17
C GLY A 69 -24.73 9.34 10.91
N GLU A 70 -26.06 9.40 11.12
CA GLU A 70 -26.81 10.65 11.00
C GLU A 70 -26.41 11.65 12.09
N GLY A 71 -26.21 12.91 11.70
CA GLY A 71 -25.75 13.99 12.57
C GLY A 71 -24.23 14.04 12.79
N TYR A 72 -23.48 13.15 12.14
CA TYR A 72 -22.01 13.22 12.05
C TYR A 72 -21.60 13.76 10.68
N SER A 73 -20.50 14.52 10.63
CA SER A 73 -19.85 14.89 9.39
C SER A 73 -19.26 13.66 8.67
N ASP A 74 -18.96 13.80 7.39
CA ASP A 74 -18.36 12.71 6.62
C ASP A 74 -16.98 12.32 7.17
N ALA A 75 -16.15 13.31 7.55
CA ALA A 75 -14.89 13.07 8.23
C ALA A 75 -15.06 12.30 9.56
N GLU A 76 -16.04 12.64 10.39
CA GLU A 76 -16.32 11.92 11.65
C GLU A 76 -16.80 10.49 11.39
N ASN A 77 -17.69 10.29 10.40
CA ASN A 77 -18.13 8.96 9.99
C ASN A 77 -16.94 8.09 9.55
N SER A 78 -16.06 8.65 8.71
CA SER A 78 -14.86 7.95 8.25
C SER A 78 -13.87 7.67 9.39
N ALA A 79 -13.68 8.61 10.32
CA ALA A 79 -12.82 8.42 11.48
C ALA A 79 -13.31 7.28 12.39
N ILE A 80 -14.61 7.20 12.67
CA ILE A 80 -15.20 6.12 13.47
C ILE A 80 -15.02 4.77 12.78
N LEU A 81 -15.21 4.70 11.46
CA LEU A 81 -15.01 3.46 10.69
C LEU A 81 -13.54 3.00 10.71
N ILE A 82 -12.60 3.93 10.55
CA ILE A 82 -11.15 3.64 10.61
C ILE A 82 -10.77 3.15 12.01
N GLU A 83 -11.25 3.82 13.07
CA GLU A 83 -10.99 3.44 14.46
C GLU A 83 -11.60 2.07 14.82
N ALA A 84 -12.76 1.72 14.24
CA ALA A 84 -13.39 0.42 14.44
C ALA A 84 -12.66 -0.73 13.74
N ALA A 85 -11.96 -0.47 12.63
CA ALA A 85 -11.43 -1.51 11.76
C ALA A 85 -10.46 -2.49 12.43
N PRO A 86 -9.46 -2.07 13.24
CA PRO A 86 -8.58 -3.00 13.95
C PRO A 86 -9.36 -3.93 14.88
N HIS A 87 -10.37 -3.42 15.58
CA HIS A 87 -11.20 -4.22 16.48
C HIS A 87 -12.02 -5.26 15.71
N VAL A 88 -12.56 -4.90 14.55
CA VAL A 88 -13.27 -5.83 13.67
C VAL A 88 -12.30 -6.89 13.14
N ALA A 89 -11.11 -6.49 12.70
CA ALA A 89 -10.11 -7.40 12.17
C ALA A 89 -9.63 -8.41 13.21
N ASP A 90 -9.30 -7.97 14.43
CA ASP A 90 -8.94 -8.83 15.56
C ASP A 90 -10.08 -9.79 15.92
N PHE A 91 -11.34 -9.30 15.94
CA PHE A 91 -12.50 -10.12 16.22
C PHE A 91 -12.72 -11.20 15.15
N ILE A 92 -12.59 -10.85 13.87
CA ILE A 92 -12.70 -11.79 12.74
C ILE A 92 -11.55 -12.80 12.76
N ALA A 93 -10.33 -12.35 13.06
CA ALA A 93 -9.18 -13.24 13.16
C ALA A 93 -9.41 -14.31 14.24
N ARG A 94 -9.90 -13.88 15.41
CA ARG A 94 -10.33 -14.79 16.48
C ARG A 94 -11.49 -15.68 16.08
N LEU A 95 -12.51 -15.13 15.42
CA LEU A 95 -13.70 -15.89 15.01
C LEU A 95 -13.33 -17.12 14.17
N PHE A 96 -12.32 -16.99 13.30
CA PHE A 96 -11.89 -18.05 12.38
C PHE A 96 -10.63 -18.81 12.81
N HIS A 97 -10.05 -18.52 13.99
CA HIS A 97 -8.79 -19.12 14.47
C HIS A 97 -7.60 -18.84 13.54
N ILE A 98 -7.49 -17.61 13.02
CA ILE A 98 -6.44 -17.18 12.09
C ILE A 98 -5.56 -16.06 12.65
N GLU A 99 -5.53 -15.89 13.97
CA GLU A 99 -4.78 -14.82 14.65
C GLU A 99 -3.29 -14.84 14.31
N GLU A 100 -2.67 -16.02 14.28
CA GLU A 100 -1.25 -16.17 13.93
C GLU A 100 -0.97 -15.73 12.49
N ALA A 101 -1.81 -16.17 11.54
CA ALA A 101 -1.67 -15.80 10.13
C ALA A 101 -1.95 -14.30 9.91
N TYR A 102 -2.94 -13.75 10.61
CA TYR A 102 -3.27 -12.33 10.58
C TYR A 102 -2.11 -11.48 11.12
N GLU A 103 -1.56 -11.83 12.28
CA GLU A 103 -0.44 -11.13 12.89
C GLU A 103 0.84 -11.24 12.05
N ALA A 104 1.07 -12.39 11.41
CA ALA A 104 2.19 -12.56 10.48
C ALA A 104 2.10 -11.58 9.30
N VAL A 105 0.90 -11.36 8.75
CA VAL A 105 0.68 -10.36 7.69
C VAL A 105 0.88 -8.94 8.22
N ARG A 106 0.26 -8.56 9.35
CA ARG A 106 0.43 -7.22 9.95
C ARG A 106 1.89 -6.91 10.25
N ARG A 107 2.63 -7.87 10.81
CA ARG A 107 4.05 -7.73 11.11
C ARG A 107 4.85 -7.40 9.85
N LYS A 108 4.61 -8.12 8.74
CA LYS A 108 5.27 -7.85 7.46
C LYS A 108 5.03 -6.41 6.98
N TYR A 109 3.80 -5.92 7.10
CA TYR A 109 3.49 -4.52 6.75
C TYR A 109 4.19 -3.53 7.67
N ARG A 110 4.21 -3.79 8.98
CA ARG A 110 4.89 -2.94 9.97
C ARG A 110 6.39 -2.86 9.75
N GLU A 111 7.03 -3.98 9.40
CA GLU A 111 8.46 -4.02 9.08
C GLU A 111 8.79 -3.17 7.84
N GLU A 112 7.91 -3.14 6.82
CA GLU A 112 8.11 -2.31 5.63
C GLU A 112 7.85 -0.81 5.86
N ASN A 113 7.26 -0.40 6.99
CA ASN A 113 6.95 1.02 7.27
C ASN A 113 8.19 1.93 7.24
N VAL A 114 9.38 1.39 7.54
CA VAL A 114 10.64 2.14 7.39
C VAL A 114 10.84 2.63 5.96
N ILE A 115 10.54 1.80 4.96
CA ILE A 115 10.74 2.09 3.53
C ILE A 115 9.86 3.28 3.12
N TYR A 116 8.59 3.29 3.55
CA TYR A 116 7.69 4.38 3.20
C TYR A 116 7.98 5.67 3.97
N ARG A 117 8.44 5.58 5.23
CA ARG A 117 8.94 6.74 5.98
C ARG A 117 10.17 7.33 5.31
N TRP A 118 11.13 6.49 4.93
CA TRP A 118 12.32 6.86 4.16
C TRP A 118 11.92 7.53 2.85
N LYS A 119 11.00 6.93 2.09
CA LYS A 119 10.52 7.51 0.83
C LYS A 119 10.04 8.95 1.01
N ARG A 120 9.16 9.19 1.99
CA ARG A 120 8.56 10.51 2.25
C ARG A 120 9.56 11.52 2.83
N LYS A 121 10.39 11.10 3.80
CA LYS A 121 11.32 12.00 4.50
C LYS A 121 12.53 12.36 3.65
N PHE A 122 13.05 11.40 2.88
CA PHE A 122 14.32 11.52 2.16
C PHE A 122 14.13 11.41 0.65
N LEU A 123 13.66 10.27 0.14
CA LEU A 123 13.72 9.97 -1.30
C LEU A 123 12.98 11.00 -2.15
N ASP A 124 11.71 11.25 -1.84
CA ASP A 124 10.87 12.16 -2.63
C ASP A 124 11.36 13.61 -2.55
N ARG A 125 11.94 14.01 -1.41
CA ARG A 125 12.33 15.40 -1.13
C ARG A 125 13.73 15.75 -1.60
N GLU A 126 14.69 14.86 -1.40
CA GLU A 126 16.13 15.10 -1.57
C GLU A 126 16.69 14.49 -2.87
N ILE A 127 16.04 13.46 -3.41
CA ILE A 127 16.54 12.68 -4.54
C ILE A 127 15.64 12.87 -5.77
N LEU A 128 14.35 12.55 -5.67
CA LEU A 128 13.45 12.49 -6.83
C LEU A 128 12.92 13.86 -7.27
N LYS A 129 12.84 14.83 -6.35
CA LYS A 129 12.39 16.20 -6.64
C LYS A 129 13.36 16.97 -7.54
N THR A 130 14.66 16.75 -7.35
CA THR A 130 15.71 17.44 -8.11
C THR A 130 16.67 16.39 -8.69
N PRO A 131 16.32 15.80 -9.85
CA PRO A 131 17.21 14.87 -10.53
C PRO A 131 18.55 15.54 -10.88
N PRO A 132 19.69 14.87 -10.68
CA PRO A 132 21.00 15.38 -11.07
C PRO A 132 21.12 15.50 -12.59
N ALA A 133 21.98 16.41 -13.04
CA ALA A 133 22.29 16.56 -14.45
C ALA A 133 23.05 15.32 -14.98
N PRO A 134 22.93 14.95 -16.27
CA PRO A 134 23.67 13.84 -16.84
C PRO A 134 25.19 13.94 -16.63
N GLU A 135 25.74 15.15 -16.68
CA GLU A 135 27.17 15.43 -16.50
C GLU A 135 27.60 15.22 -15.04
N GLU A 136 26.75 15.58 -14.07
CA GLU A 136 26.97 15.32 -12.64
C GLU A 136 27.04 13.80 -12.39
N LEU A 137 26.08 13.05 -12.95
CA LEU A 137 26.05 11.59 -12.82
C LEU A 137 27.26 10.92 -13.46
N ALA A 138 27.70 11.39 -14.64
CA ALA A 138 28.83 10.82 -15.35
C ALA A 138 30.17 11.10 -14.66
N ALA A 139 30.25 12.17 -13.85
CA ALA A 139 31.44 12.51 -13.08
C ALA A 139 31.58 11.71 -11.77
N MET A 140 30.52 11.03 -11.32
CA MET A 140 30.54 10.23 -10.10
C MET A 140 31.17 8.86 -10.37
N ASP A 141 32.15 8.47 -9.56
CA ASP A 141 32.67 7.11 -9.56
C ASP A 141 31.69 6.18 -8.84
N VAL A 142 31.12 5.23 -9.59
CA VAL A 142 30.11 4.31 -9.07
C VAL A 142 30.72 3.34 -8.06
N GLU A 143 31.94 2.87 -8.29
CA GLU A 143 32.59 1.87 -7.44
C GLU A 143 33.06 2.51 -6.13
N GLU A 144 33.64 3.71 -6.19
CA GLU A 144 34.07 4.46 -5.01
C GLU A 144 32.87 4.80 -4.10
N VAL A 145 31.78 5.33 -4.67
CA VAL A 145 30.60 5.71 -3.87
C VAL A 145 29.89 4.46 -3.31
N GLU A 146 29.86 3.35 -4.06
CA GLU A 146 29.33 2.09 -3.53
C GLU A 146 30.19 1.57 -2.38
N PHE A 147 31.52 1.63 -2.51
CA PHE A 147 32.45 1.23 -1.45
C PHE A 147 32.24 2.03 -0.17
N ASP A 148 32.22 3.37 -0.26
CA ASP A 148 31.96 4.25 0.89
C ASP A 148 30.59 3.97 1.52
N TYR A 149 29.56 3.70 0.70
CA TYR A 149 28.25 3.32 1.20
C TYR A 149 28.30 2.00 1.98
N ARG A 150 29.05 1.01 1.49
CA ARG A 150 29.20 -0.30 2.15
C ARG A 150 29.93 -0.17 3.49
N GLU A 151 30.93 0.70 3.62
CA GLU A 151 31.56 0.99 4.93
C GLU A 151 30.55 1.54 5.95
N ILE A 152 29.61 2.37 5.51
CA ILE A 152 28.53 2.88 6.38
C ILE A 152 27.57 1.76 6.78
N VAL A 153 27.22 0.86 5.85
CA VAL A 153 26.36 -0.30 6.15
C VAL A 153 27.03 -1.17 7.21
N GLU A 154 28.29 -1.55 7.01
CA GLU A 154 29.05 -2.42 7.93
C GLU A 154 29.16 -1.81 9.35
N ASP A 155 29.40 -0.49 9.46
CA ASP A 155 29.46 0.19 10.75
C ASP A 155 28.11 0.23 11.49
N LEU A 156 27.01 0.39 10.76
CA LEU A 156 25.68 0.58 11.36
C LEU A 156 24.92 -0.73 11.58
N PHE A 157 25.13 -1.70 10.70
CA PHE A 157 24.43 -2.98 10.61
C PHE A 157 25.43 -4.08 10.22
N PRO A 158 26.30 -4.54 11.14
CA PRO A 158 27.34 -5.54 10.85
C PRO A 158 26.81 -6.97 10.66
N GLY A 159 25.49 -7.16 10.69
CA GLY A 159 24.84 -8.45 10.47
C GLY A 159 24.22 -8.53 9.08
N ASP A 160 23.87 -9.75 8.67
CA ASP A 160 23.34 -10.03 7.32
C ASP A 160 21.82 -9.85 7.20
N GLU A 161 21.14 -9.30 8.22
CA GLU A 161 19.66 -9.27 8.27
C GLU A 161 19.02 -8.45 7.14
N LEU A 162 19.78 -7.53 6.53
CA LEU A 162 19.32 -6.64 5.45
C LEU A 162 19.85 -7.05 4.07
N ALA A 163 20.74 -8.04 3.99
CA ALA A 163 21.47 -8.38 2.77
C ALA A 163 20.55 -8.84 1.62
N GLU A 164 19.42 -9.48 1.95
CA GLU A 164 18.45 -9.98 0.98
C GLU A 164 17.48 -8.90 0.46
N ASP A 165 17.46 -7.71 1.08
CA ASP A 165 16.54 -6.63 0.75
C ASP A 165 17.26 -5.27 0.65
N PRO A 166 17.92 -5.00 -0.49
CA PRO A 166 18.73 -3.78 -0.66
C PRO A 166 17.91 -2.49 -0.59
N GLU A 167 16.60 -2.53 -0.85
CA GLU A 167 15.73 -1.37 -0.68
C GLU A 167 15.44 -1.09 0.79
N ARG A 168 15.20 -2.13 1.59
CA ARG A 168 15.07 -2.00 3.05
C ARG A 168 16.39 -1.59 3.68
N GLU A 169 17.51 -2.16 3.26
CA GLU A 169 18.86 -1.77 3.70
C GLU A 169 19.07 -0.27 3.52
N LEU A 170 18.85 0.24 2.30
CA LEU A 170 19.00 1.65 2.00
C LEU A 170 18.09 2.53 2.86
N ALA A 171 16.85 2.10 3.09
CA ALA A 171 15.91 2.81 3.95
C ALA A 171 16.38 2.84 5.42
N GLU A 172 16.73 1.70 6.01
CA GLU A 172 17.16 1.59 7.42
C GLU A 172 18.46 2.38 7.67
N VAL A 173 19.47 2.23 6.80
CA VAL A 173 20.73 2.98 6.87
C VAL A 173 20.49 4.49 6.80
N THR A 174 19.69 4.93 5.83
CA THR A 174 19.37 6.37 5.69
C THR A 174 18.64 6.89 6.93
N MET A 175 17.64 6.15 7.41
CA MET A 175 16.82 6.57 8.55
C MET A 175 17.65 6.64 9.85
N ARG A 176 18.56 5.68 10.07
CA ARG A 176 19.48 5.69 11.22
C ARG A 176 20.44 6.87 11.18
N VAL A 177 21.03 7.19 10.02
CA VAL A 177 21.92 8.35 9.89
C VAL A 177 21.17 9.66 10.10
N LEU A 178 19.95 9.79 9.57
CA LEU A 178 19.10 10.97 9.82
C LEU A 178 18.77 11.15 11.30
N GLU A 179 18.40 10.07 12.00
CA GLU A 179 18.13 10.08 13.44
C GLU A 179 19.38 10.51 14.23
N ARG A 180 20.55 9.91 13.97
CA ARG A 180 21.80 10.30 14.64
C ARG A 180 22.23 11.74 14.36
N LEU A 181 21.94 12.24 13.16
CA LEU A 181 22.18 13.63 12.79
C LEU A 181 21.26 14.59 13.57
N GLU A 182 19.96 14.28 13.66
CA GLU A 182 18.98 15.05 14.44
C GLU A 182 19.36 15.07 15.93
N GLU A 183 19.75 13.92 16.50
CA GLU A 183 20.24 13.80 17.89
C GLU A 183 21.48 14.67 18.14
N ALA A 184 22.47 14.59 17.26
CA ALA A 184 23.72 15.35 17.41
C ALA A 184 23.48 16.86 17.31
N GLN A 185 22.59 17.30 16.41
CA GLN A 185 22.16 18.69 16.30
C GLN A 185 21.42 19.16 17.56
N GLY A 186 20.50 18.34 18.09
CA GLY A 186 19.78 18.64 19.33
C GLY A 186 20.69 18.73 20.56
N ALA A 187 21.75 17.92 20.61
CA ALA A 187 22.79 17.96 21.64
C ALA A 187 23.85 19.06 21.41
N ALA A 188 23.76 19.83 20.32
CA ALA A 188 24.77 20.79 19.88
C ALA A 188 26.19 20.21 19.72
N ASP A 189 26.30 18.91 19.45
CA ASP A 189 27.57 18.23 19.16
C ASP A 189 27.93 18.42 17.69
N THR A 190 28.71 19.47 17.42
CA THR A 190 29.14 19.83 16.07
C THR A 190 30.01 18.77 15.40
N THR A 191 30.80 18.02 16.16
CA THR A 191 31.71 16.99 15.61
C THR A 191 30.90 15.80 15.12
N ARG A 192 29.98 15.29 15.96
CA ARG A 192 29.09 14.19 15.59
C ARG A 192 28.13 14.60 14.47
N ALA A 193 27.59 15.81 14.51
CA ALA A 193 26.73 16.31 13.44
C ALA A 193 27.48 16.38 12.09
N ALA A 194 28.72 16.88 12.07
CA ALA A 194 29.54 16.92 10.85
C ALA A 194 29.93 15.52 10.35
N PHE A 195 30.07 14.55 11.24
CA PHE A 195 30.31 13.16 10.88
C PHE A 195 29.08 12.52 10.20
N GLU A 196 27.90 12.60 10.82
CA GLU A 196 26.68 12.05 10.25
C GLU A 196 26.24 12.78 8.97
N ALA A 197 26.50 14.09 8.87
CA ALA A 197 26.27 14.83 7.64
C ALA A 197 27.12 14.33 6.46
N ARG A 198 28.37 13.92 6.70
CA ARG A 198 29.24 13.31 5.67
C ARG A 198 28.70 11.94 5.24
N ARG A 199 28.29 11.10 6.18
CA ARG A 199 27.63 9.81 5.87
C ARG A 199 26.37 10.01 5.05
N LEU A 200 25.54 10.98 5.41
CA LEU A 200 24.34 11.32 4.66
C LEU A 200 24.66 11.77 3.22
N ALA A 201 25.77 12.48 3.00
CA ALA A 201 26.20 12.88 1.66
C ALA A 201 26.56 11.67 0.79
N VAL A 202 27.29 10.68 1.33
CA VAL A 202 27.57 9.40 0.65
C VAL A 202 26.28 8.68 0.30
N ILE A 203 25.36 8.53 1.26
CA ILE A 203 24.06 7.88 1.04
C ILE A 203 23.25 8.61 -0.04
N LYS A 204 23.25 9.95 -0.07
CA LYS A 204 22.62 10.74 -1.13
C LYS A 204 23.26 10.47 -2.49
N GLY A 205 24.59 10.43 -2.56
CA GLY A 205 25.33 10.08 -3.77
C GLY A 205 24.94 8.70 -4.29
N TRP A 206 25.02 7.69 -3.44
CA TRP A 206 24.66 6.31 -3.79
C TRP A 206 23.20 6.18 -4.23
N THR A 207 22.27 6.80 -3.51
CA THR A 207 20.84 6.77 -3.88
C THR A 207 20.59 7.45 -5.23
N ARG A 208 21.28 8.55 -5.55
CA ARG A 208 21.19 9.21 -6.86
C ARG A 208 21.73 8.33 -7.98
N LEU A 209 22.87 7.67 -7.76
CA LEU A 209 23.43 6.72 -8.71
C LEU A 209 22.43 5.59 -8.98
N LEU A 210 21.89 4.95 -7.95
CA LEU A 210 20.87 3.91 -8.09
C LEU A 210 19.64 4.40 -8.85
N ALA A 211 19.13 5.58 -8.51
CA ALA A 211 17.92 6.14 -9.10
C ALA A 211 18.07 6.59 -10.56
N PHE A 212 19.25 7.06 -10.98
CA PHE A 212 19.40 7.75 -12.27
C PHE A 212 20.55 7.25 -13.15
N HIS A 213 21.61 6.65 -12.60
CA HIS A 213 22.77 6.25 -13.40
C HIS A 213 22.40 5.15 -14.41
N PRO A 214 22.81 5.26 -15.70
CA PRO A 214 22.48 4.27 -16.73
C PRO A 214 23.05 2.88 -16.45
N ALA A 215 24.29 2.78 -15.95
CA ALA A 215 24.92 1.48 -15.66
C ALA A 215 24.19 0.70 -14.56
N LEU A 216 23.46 1.39 -13.68
CA LEU A 216 22.69 0.79 -12.60
C LEU A 216 21.22 0.53 -12.97
N ALA A 217 20.83 0.66 -14.23
CA ALA A 217 19.45 0.46 -14.69
C ALA A 217 18.89 -0.94 -14.37
N GLY A 218 19.75 -1.97 -14.34
CA GLY A 218 19.38 -3.32 -13.90
C GLY A 218 19.04 -3.36 -12.40
N ARG A 219 19.96 -2.88 -11.56
CA ARG A 219 19.79 -2.85 -10.09
C ARG A 219 18.61 -1.97 -9.67
N ARG A 220 18.40 -0.83 -10.35
CA ARG A 220 17.28 0.08 -10.13
C ARG A 220 15.91 -0.62 -10.16
N LYS A 221 15.74 -1.68 -10.97
CA LYS A 221 14.46 -2.40 -11.08
C LYS A 221 14.04 -3.11 -9.79
N ILE A 222 14.98 -3.39 -8.90
CA ILE A 222 14.74 -4.03 -7.59
C ILE A 222 14.06 -3.04 -6.63
N PHE A 223 14.31 -1.74 -6.79
CA PHE A 223 13.82 -0.69 -5.89
C PHE A 223 12.45 -0.18 -6.35
N HIS A 224 11.40 -0.61 -5.67
CA HIS A 224 10.03 -0.25 -6.01
C HIS A 224 9.71 1.22 -5.72
N MET A 225 10.41 1.86 -4.78
CA MET A 225 10.18 3.26 -4.37
C MET A 225 10.70 4.29 -5.38
N PHE A 226 11.56 3.89 -6.32
CA PHE A 226 12.01 4.73 -7.44
C PHE A 226 10.96 4.84 -8.56
N HIS A 227 9.91 4.02 -8.54
CA HIS A 227 8.83 4.12 -9.50
C HIS A 227 8.13 5.49 -9.38
N ARG A 228 7.90 6.12 -10.54
CA ARG A 228 7.13 7.36 -10.65
C ARG A 228 6.06 7.19 -11.73
N PRO A 229 4.80 7.57 -11.45
CA PRO A 229 3.76 7.62 -12.47
C PRO A 229 4.17 8.54 -13.61
N ALA A 230 3.94 8.11 -14.86
CA ALA A 230 4.12 8.96 -16.01
C ALA A 230 3.07 10.09 -16.01
N PRO A 231 3.41 11.30 -16.48
CA PRO A 231 2.41 12.34 -16.70
C PRO A 231 1.42 11.88 -17.79
N HIS A 232 0.18 12.34 -17.69
CA HIS A 232 -0.84 12.08 -18.70
C HIS A 232 -0.68 13.08 -19.86
N ASP A 233 -0.41 12.58 -21.05
CA ASP A 233 -0.51 13.32 -22.30
C ASP A 233 -1.83 12.93 -22.98
N PHE A 234 -2.83 13.82 -22.92
CA PHE A 234 -4.16 13.54 -23.45
C PHE A 234 -4.20 13.44 -24.98
N GLU A 235 -3.22 14.00 -25.68
CA GLU A 235 -3.07 13.88 -27.14
C GLU A 235 -2.36 12.57 -27.54
N ASN A 236 -1.70 11.92 -26.56
CA ASN A 236 -0.90 10.71 -26.79
C ASN A 236 -1.01 9.70 -25.62
N LEU A 237 -2.24 9.43 -25.15
CA LEU A 237 -2.49 8.50 -24.03
C LEU A 237 -1.99 7.08 -24.31
N VAL A 238 -1.96 6.70 -25.60
CA VAL A 238 -1.41 5.43 -26.06
C VAL A 238 -0.25 5.75 -27.00
N GLU A 239 0.94 5.32 -26.63
CA GLU A 239 2.13 5.46 -27.47
C GLU A 239 1.94 4.66 -28.77
N ARG A 240 1.98 5.34 -29.90
CA ARG A 240 1.74 4.78 -31.25
C ARG A 240 3.01 4.86 -32.09
N ARG A 241 3.26 3.84 -32.89
CA ARG A 241 4.22 3.83 -34.00
C ARG A 241 3.48 3.55 -35.29
N PHE A 242 3.87 4.25 -36.36
CA PHE A 242 3.29 4.11 -37.69
C PHE A 242 4.36 3.47 -38.60
N PRO A 243 4.37 2.14 -38.74
CA PRO A 243 5.49 1.43 -39.35
C PRO A 243 5.47 1.51 -40.88
N ASP A 244 4.32 1.83 -41.49
CA ASP A 244 4.14 1.84 -42.93
C ASP A 244 3.65 3.22 -43.41
N PRO A 245 4.51 4.01 -44.09
CA PRO A 245 4.11 5.29 -44.67
C PRO A 245 3.05 5.19 -45.76
N ALA A 246 2.90 4.04 -46.43
CA ALA A 246 1.86 3.84 -47.45
C ALA A 246 0.47 3.63 -46.83
N HIS A 247 0.41 3.23 -45.55
CA HIS A 247 -0.81 3.00 -44.77
C HIS A 247 -0.76 3.82 -43.47
N PRO A 248 -0.97 5.14 -43.54
CA PRO A 248 -0.84 6.03 -42.38
C PRO A 248 -1.85 5.73 -41.25
N GLU A 249 -2.92 4.98 -41.52
CA GLU A 249 -3.88 4.49 -40.54
C GLU A 249 -3.37 3.28 -39.73
N LEU A 250 -2.35 2.57 -40.22
CA LEU A 250 -1.76 1.45 -39.51
C LEU A 250 -0.87 1.97 -38.38
N PHE A 251 -1.29 1.74 -37.14
CA PHE A 251 -0.45 1.98 -35.98
C PHE A 251 -0.35 0.77 -35.07
N VAL A 252 0.79 0.69 -34.38
CA VAL A 252 1.12 -0.39 -33.45
C VAL A 252 1.73 0.19 -32.18
N GLY A 253 1.61 -0.54 -31.07
CA GLY A 253 2.33 -0.20 -29.84
C GLY A 253 3.84 -0.42 -29.98
N PRO A 254 4.67 0.15 -29.07
CA PRO A 254 6.11 -0.07 -29.05
C PRO A 254 6.45 -1.55 -28.87
N GLU A 255 7.39 -2.06 -29.65
CA GLU A 255 7.74 -3.49 -29.69
C GLU A 255 8.09 -4.06 -28.31
N HIS A 256 8.92 -3.35 -27.54
CA HIS A 256 9.34 -3.73 -26.19
C HIS A 256 8.20 -3.79 -25.15
N ARG A 257 7.00 -3.28 -25.47
CA ARG A 257 5.81 -3.36 -24.61
C ARG A 257 4.77 -4.36 -25.09
N ARG A 258 4.95 -4.91 -26.30
CA ARG A 258 4.02 -5.90 -26.85
C ARG A 258 4.13 -7.18 -26.03
N ARG A 259 2.99 -7.72 -25.65
CA ARG A 259 2.89 -9.03 -25.00
C ARG A 259 2.20 -9.96 -25.99
N PHE A 260 2.88 -11.02 -26.40
CA PHE A 260 2.25 -12.06 -27.19
C PHE A 260 1.22 -12.75 -26.30
N ARG A 261 -0.05 -12.77 -26.74
CA ARG A 261 -1.11 -13.44 -26.00
C ARG A 261 -1.19 -14.89 -26.48
N ASP A 262 -0.83 -15.80 -25.60
CA ASP A 262 -1.09 -17.22 -25.77
C ASP A 262 -2.27 -17.65 -24.88
N GLY A 263 -3.36 -18.10 -25.50
CA GLY A 263 -4.59 -18.53 -24.82
C GLY A 263 -5.39 -17.43 -24.11
N PHE A 264 -6.23 -17.87 -23.17
CA PHE A 264 -7.24 -17.04 -22.50
C PHE A 264 -7.05 -16.89 -20.99
N LYS A 265 -5.90 -17.34 -20.44
CA LYS A 265 -5.58 -17.17 -19.01
C LYS A 265 -5.35 -15.68 -18.67
N LEU A 266 -5.52 -15.34 -17.40
CA LEU A 266 -5.15 -14.02 -16.89
C LEU A 266 -3.63 -13.84 -17.02
N THR A 267 -3.21 -12.81 -17.75
CA THR A 267 -1.79 -12.49 -18.00
C THR A 267 -1.25 -11.38 -17.09
N ASP A 268 -2.08 -10.89 -16.17
CA ASP A 268 -1.67 -9.92 -15.16
C ASP A 268 -0.98 -10.67 -14.00
N PRO A 269 0.33 -10.45 -13.77
CA PRO A 269 1.06 -11.12 -12.69
C PRO A 269 0.63 -10.65 -11.30
N ARG A 270 -0.20 -9.59 -11.21
CA ARG A 270 -0.49 -8.82 -10.00
C ARG A 270 0.76 -8.16 -9.43
N TRP A 271 0.54 -7.13 -8.62
CA TRP A 271 1.61 -6.51 -7.87
C TRP A 271 1.97 -7.32 -6.64
N THR A 272 3.24 -7.22 -6.24
CA THR A 272 3.69 -7.69 -4.95
C THR A 272 3.04 -6.87 -3.82
N PRO A 273 3.06 -7.36 -2.56
CA PRO A 273 2.60 -6.58 -1.42
C PRO A 273 3.26 -5.20 -1.33
N ARG A 274 4.58 -5.11 -1.56
CA ARG A 274 5.34 -3.84 -1.50
C ARG A 274 4.88 -2.86 -2.58
N GLU A 275 4.68 -3.31 -3.81
CA GLU A 275 4.17 -2.47 -4.89
C GLU A 275 2.73 -2.00 -4.62
N THR A 276 1.88 -2.87 -4.08
CA THR A 276 0.51 -2.51 -3.71
C THR A 276 0.49 -1.45 -2.61
N THR A 277 1.29 -1.64 -1.57
CA THR A 277 1.39 -0.71 -0.45
C THR A 277 2.03 0.62 -0.88
N ARG A 278 2.98 0.61 -1.82
CA ARG A 278 3.49 1.85 -2.45
C ARG A 278 2.35 2.69 -3.02
N GLU A 279 1.42 2.09 -3.76
CA GLU A 279 0.29 2.83 -4.32
C GLU A 279 -0.67 3.34 -3.23
N ALA A 280 -0.89 2.57 -2.15
CA ALA A 280 -1.63 3.07 -0.99
C ALA A 280 -0.94 4.30 -0.36
N HIS A 281 0.40 4.31 -0.31
CA HIS A 281 1.19 5.46 0.15
C HIS A 281 1.23 6.62 -0.84
N TYR A 282 0.95 6.40 -2.13
CA TYR A 282 0.77 7.46 -3.12
C TYR A 282 -0.56 8.22 -2.91
N CYS A 283 -1.56 7.58 -2.30
CA CYS A 283 -2.80 8.24 -1.92
C CYS A 283 -2.53 9.41 -0.96
N ILE A 284 -3.12 10.57 -1.28
CA ILE A 284 -3.01 11.78 -0.47
C ILE A 284 -3.94 11.80 0.76
N LEU A 285 -4.72 10.73 0.98
CA LEU A 285 -5.68 10.57 2.08
C LEU A 285 -6.66 11.75 2.23
N CYS A 286 -7.36 12.09 1.15
CA CYS A 286 -8.15 13.33 1.08
C CYS A 286 -9.49 13.32 1.85
N HIS A 287 -9.93 12.19 2.40
CA HIS A 287 -11.15 12.08 3.21
C HIS A 287 -11.05 12.89 4.52
N GLU A 288 -9.85 13.02 5.12
CA GLU A 288 -9.61 13.83 6.33
C GLU A 288 -9.96 15.32 6.15
N ARG A 289 -10.11 15.78 4.91
CA ARG A 289 -10.41 17.17 4.54
C ARG A 289 -11.75 17.31 3.83
N ASP A 290 -12.62 16.31 3.97
CA ASP A 290 -13.93 16.21 3.31
C ASP A 290 -13.90 16.30 1.77
N LYS A 291 -12.74 16.07 1.15
CA LYS A 291 -12.58 16.14 -0.32
C LYS A 291 -12.88 14.82 -1.02
N ASP A 292 -12.61 13.70 -0.33
CA ASP A 292 -12.83 12.29 -0.72
C ASP A 292 -13.16 12.06 -2.21
N SER A 293 -12.22 12.43 -3.10
CA SER A 293 -12.53 12.62 -4.52
C SER A 293 -12.70 11.30 -5.27
N CYS A 294 -12.13 10.22 -4.75
CA CYS A 294 -12.31 8.88 -5.31
C CYS A 294 -13.73 8.35 -5.06
N ASN A 295 -14.34 8.71 -3.92
CA ASN A 295 -15.71 8.34 -3.59
C ASN A 295 -16.73 9.31 -4.21
N LYS A 296 -16.55 10.62 -3.98
CA LYS A 296 -17.55 11.65 -4.29
C LYS A 296 -17.37 12.34 -5.65
N GLY A 297 -16.26 12.06 -6.33
CA GLY A 297 -15.86 12.70 -7.58
C GLY A 297 -15.01 13.95 -7.37
N LEU A 298 -14.32 14.36 -8.43
CA LEU A 298 -13.42 15.51 -8.40
C LEU A 298 -14.21 16.79 -8.71
N ARG A 299 -14.27 17.72 -7.77
CA ARG A 299 -15.04 18.98 -7.87
C ARG A 299 -14.15 20.19 -8.18
N ASP A 300 -14.71 21.18 -8.87
CA ASP A 300 -14.08 22.49 -9.07
C ASP A 300 -14.33 23.41 -7.85
N ARG A 301 -13.91 24.68 -7.96
CA ARG A 301 -14.06 25.66 -6.87
C ARG A 301 -15.53 26.05 -6.68
N GLU A 302 -16.32 25.90 -7.73
CA GLU A 302 -17.76 26.16 -7.80
C GLU A 302 -18.60 24.96 -7.30
N GLY A 303 -17.96 23.84 -6.96
CA GLY A 303 -18.58 22.62 -6.43
C GLY A 303 -19.14 21.66 -7.48
N LYS A 304 -18.99 21.97 -8.78
CA LYS A 304 -19.42 21.12 -9.89
C LYS A 304 -18.41 20.01 -10.14
N VAL A 305 -18.90 18.86 -10.60
CA VAL A 305 -18.02 17.75 -10.98
C VAL A 305 -17.23 18.13 -12.23
N ARG A 306 -15.91 18.03 -12.13
CA ARG A 306 -14.98 18.39 -13.20
C ARG A 306 -15.08 17.41 -14.36
N LYS A 307 -14.72 17.90 -15.55
CA LYS A 307 -14.44 17.05 -16.71
C LYS A 307 -12.94 16.99 -16.96
N ASN A 308 -12.46 15.85 -17.43
CA ASN A 308 -11.09 15.73 -17.93
C ASN A 308 -10.97 16.38 -19.33
N PRO A 309 -9.75 16.51 -19.90
CA PRO A 309 -9.55 17.09 -21.23
C PRO A 309 -10.28 16.37 -22.39
N LEU A 310 -10.70 15.12 -22.21
CA LEU A 310 -11.52 14.39 -23.19
C LEU A 310 -13.03 14.65 -23.02
N GLY A 311 -13.43 15.52 -22.10
CA GLY A 311 -14.83 15.84 -21.80
C GLY A 311 -15.55 14.80 -20.92
N ILE A 312 -14.82 13.82 -20.37
CA ILE A 312 -15.37 12.78 -19.49
C ILE A 312 -15.55 13.35 -18.08
N THR A 313 -16.74 13.20 -17.51
CA THR A 313 -17.06 13.64 -16.14
C THR A 313 -16.33 12.78 -15.10
N LEU A 314 -15.63 13.42 -14.17
CA LEU A 314 -14.87 12.79 -13.10
C LEU A 314 -15.74 12.52 -11.87
N ASN A 315 -16.77 11.70 -12.07
CA ASN A 315 -17.56 11.15 -10.97
C ASN A 315 -16.69 10.27 -10.07
N GLY A 316 -17.12 10.08 -8.82
CA GLY A 316 -16.45 9.15 -7.93
C GLY A 316 -16.98 7.73 -8.09
N CYS A 317 -16.73 6.89 -7.10
CA CYS A 317 -17.12 5.49 -7.10
C CYS A 317 -18.65 5.35 -7.17
N PRO A 318 -19.19 4.60 -8.13
CA PRO A 318 -20.64 4.39 -8.24
C PRO A 318 -21.24 3.55 -7.09
N LEU A 319 -20.40 2.95 -6.25
CA LEU A 319 -20.78 2.17 -5.08
C LEU A 319 -20.49 2.91 -3.77
N ASP A 320 -20.09 4.18 -3.85
CA ASP A 320 -19.74 5.02 -2.70
C ASP A 320 -18.65 4.42 -1.79
N GLU A 321 -17.75 3.61 -2.37
CA GLU A 321 -16.67 2.91 -1.65
C GLU A 321 -15.74 3.90 -0.92
N LYS A 322 -15.41 3.55 0.32
CA LYS A 322 -14.51 4.31 1.21
C LYS A 322 -13.04 4.01 0.89
N ILE A 323 -12.63 4.36 -0.34
CA ILE A 323 -11.33 4.01 -0.92
C ILE A 323 -10.18 4.66 -0.14
N SER A 324 -10.34 5.93 0.24
CA SER A 324 -9.26 6.65 0.93
C SER A 324 -9.04 6.12 2.34
N GLU A 325 -10.11 5.72 3.03
CA GLU A 325 -10.11 5.10 4.35
C GLU A 325 -9.49 3.70 4.29
N ALA A 326 -9.86 2.90 3.29
CA ALA A 326 -9.24 1.59 3.04
C ALA A 326 -7.73 1.72 2.80
N HIS A 327 -7.28 2.77 2.10
CA HIS A 327 -5.85 3.06 1.97
C HIS A 327 -5.21 3.48 3.30
N THR A 328 -5.88 4.25 4.16
CA THR A 328 -5.37 4.56 5.51
C THR A 328 -5.09 3.28 6.29
N LEU A 329 -6.07 2.37 6.35
CA LEU A 329 -5.95 1.08 7.04
C LEU A 329 -4.82 0.22 6.45
N LYS A 330 -4.77 0.15 5.11
CA LYS A 330 -3.72 -0.60 4.41
C LYS A 330 -2.31 -0.11 4.74
N ARG A 331 -2.13 1.20 4.91
CA ARG A 331 -0.85 1.82 5.30
C ARG A 331 -0.49 1.57 6.76
N GLN A 332 -1.50 1.33 7.61
CA GLN A 332 -1.31 0.95 9.02
C GLN A 332 -1.04 -0.55 9.17
N GLY A 333 -1.29 -1.33 8.12
CA GLY A 333 -1.12 -2.78 8.10
C GLY A 333 -2.38 -3.55 8.50
N GLU A 334 -3.53 -2.88 8.55
CA GLU A 334 -4.85 -3.45 8.86
C GLU A 334 -5.58 -3.99 7.62
#